data_AF-A0A2D5GAW8-F1
#
_entry.id   AF-A0A2D5GAW8-F1
#
_cell.length_a   1.000
_cell.length_b   1.000
_cell.length_c   1.000
_cell.angle_alpha   90.00
_cell.angle_beta   90.00
_cell.angle_gamma   90.00
#
_symmetry.space_group_name_H-M   'P 1'
#
loop_
_entity.id
_entity.type
_entity.pdbx_description
1 polymer ?
#
loop_
_entity_poly.entity_id
_entity_poly.type
_entity_poly.pdbx_seq_one_letter_code
_entity_poly.pdbx_strand_id
1 'polypeptide(L)' 'MEFDVVIVGAGPSGLSAAIRLMQQANEASQELTVCVVEKGSE' A
#
# COMPACT_ATOMS: atom_id res chain seq x y z
N MET A 1 -7.97 -13.57 -1.39
CA MET A 1 -7.65 -12.22 -1.88
C MET A 1 -6.14 -12.16 -1.86
N GLU A 2 -5.51 -11.98 -3.01
CA GLU A 2 -4.05 -12.00 -3.16
C GLU A 2 -3.57 -10.55 -3.33
N PHE A 3 -2.49 -10.19 -2.65
CA PHE A 3 -1.86 -8.88 -2.71
C PHE A 3 -0.35 -9.07 -2.76
N ASP A 4 0.34 -8.25 -3.56
CA ASP A 4 1.80 -8.27 -3.63
C ASP A 4 2.42 -7.64 -2.36
N VAL A 5 1.75 -6.62 -1.82
CA VAL A 5 2.17 -5.93 -0.59
C VAL A 5 0.98 -5.73 0.33
N VAL A 6 1.16 -6.08 1.61
CA VAL A 6 0.22 -5.74 2.69
C VAL A 6 0.91 -4.80 3.67
N ILE A 7 0.32 -3.62 3.86
CA ILE A 7 0.77 -2.59 4.81
C ILE A 7 -0.18 -2.61 6.00
N VAL A 8 0.36 -2.84 7.20
CA VAL A 8 -0.39 -2.80 8.46
C VAL A 8 -0.18 -1.44 9.13
N GLY A 9 -1.25 -0.65 9.19
CA GLY A 9 -1.30 0.71 9.69
C GLY A 9 -1.61 1.72 8.59
N ALA A 10 -2.74 2.42 8.67
CA ALA A 10 -3.15 3.49 7.74
C ALA A 10 -2.79 4.90 8.26
N GLY A 11 -1.79 4.99 9.14
CA GLY A 11 -1.19 6.27 9.54
C GLY A 11 -0.38 6.92 8.41
N PRO A 12 0.21 8.11 8.67
CA PRO A 12 0.97 8.84 7.66
C PRO A 12 2.09 8.03 7.01
N SER A 13 2.80 7.21 7.79
CA SER A 13 3.88 6.34 7.29
C SER A 13 3.37 5.26 6.34
N GLY A 14 2.31 4.54 6.72
CA GLY A 14 1.73 3.46 5.92
C GLY A 14 1.12 3.97 4.62
N LEU A 15 0.38 5.08 4.68
CA LEU A 15 -0.17 5.71 3.48
C LEU A 15 0.92 6.28 2.58
N SER A 16 1.96 6.91 3.13
CA SER A 16 3.08 7.41 2.32
C SER A 16 3.83 6.27 1.63
N ALA A 17 4.03 5.14 2.30
CA ALA A 17 4.63 3.95 1.71
C ALA A 17 3.76 3.38 0.58
N ALA A 18 2.44 3.24 0.81
CA ALA A 18 1.50 2.76 -0.20
C ALA A 18 1.52 3.66 -1.46
N ILE A 19 1.42 4.97 -1.27
CA ILE A 19 1.45 5.95 -2.36
C ILE A 19 2.77 5.85 -3.14
N ARG A 20 3.91 5.80 -2.43
CA ARG A 20 5.21 5.74 -3.09
C ARG A 20 5.42 4.45 -3.87
N LEU A 21 4.99 3.31 -3.34
CA LEU A 21 5.05 2.02 -4.03
C LEU A 21 4.23 2.03 -5.33
N MET A 22 3.01 2.56 -5.29
CA MET A 22 2.16 2.68 -6.48
C MET A 22 2.75 3.63 -7.52
N GLN A 23 3.35 4.75 -7.10
CA GLN A 23 4.06 5.67 -8.00
C GLN A 23 5.21 4.96 -8.72
N GLN A 24 6.05 4.23 -7.98
CA GLN A 24 7.18 3.48 -8.55
C GLN A 24 6.72 2.36 -9.50
N ALA A 25 5.65 1.65 -9.15
CA ALA A 25 5.06 0.63 -10.02
C ALA A 25 4.55 1.23 -11.34
N ASN A 26 3.86 2.37 -11.26
CA ASN A 26 3.41 3.11 -12.45
C ASN A 26 4.59 3.58 -13.32
N GLU A 27 5.64 4.14 -12.71
CA GLU A 27 6.86 4.56 -13.41
C GLU A 27 7.56 3.37 -14.11
N ALA A 28 7.55 2.20 -13.48
CA ALA A 28 8.11 0.96 -14.02
C ALA A 28 7.17 0.22 -15.00
N SER A 29 5.96 0.72 -15.25
CA SER A 29 4.91 0.02 -16.01
C SER A 29 4.66 -1.40 -15.48
N GLN A 30 4.72 -1.56 -14.15
CA GLN A 30 4.51 -2.82 -13.46
C GLN A 30 3.16 -2.80 -12.75
N GLU A 31 2.41 -3.90 -12.86
CA GLU A 31 1.21 -4.09 -12.06
C GLU A 31 1.60 -4.45 -10.61
N LEU A 32 1.07 -3.69 -9.65
CA LEU A 32 1.31 -3.90 -8.21
C LEU A 32 0.00 -3.73 -7.45
N THR A 33 -0.34 -4.73 -6.65
CA THR A 33 -1.52 -4.72 -5.79
C THR A 33 -1.12 -4.50 -4.33
N VAL A 34 -1.61 -3.40 -3.74
CA VAL A 34 -1.29 -3.00 -2.37
C VAL A 34 -2.56 -3.00 -1.52
N CYS A 35 -2.54 -3.77 -0.43
CA CYS A 35 -3.57 -3.72 0.61
C CYS A 35 -3.06 -2.91 1.80
N VAL A 36 -3.83 -1.92 2.23
CA VAL A 36 -3.57 -1.23 3.50
C VAL A 36 -4.65 -1.66 4.49
N VAL A 37 -4.23 -2.23 5.62
CA VAL A 37 -5.11 -2.64 6.71
C VAL A 37 -4.83 -1.77 7.93
N GLU A 38 -5.86 -1.33 8.62
CA GLU A 38 -5.78 -0.59 9.88
C GLU A 38 -6.78 -1.20 10.85
N LYS A 39 -6.43 -1.23 12.13
CA LYS A 39 -7.31 -1.80 13.17
C LYS A 39 -8.65 -1.06 13.23
N GLY A 40 -8.66 0.23 12.87
CA GLY A 40 -9.79 1.11 13.12
C GLY A 40 -9.93 1.40 14.62
N SER A 41 -10.93 2.21 14.97
CA SER A 41 -11.12 2.71 16.34
C SER A 41 -11.76 1.71 17.33
N GLU A 42 -11.96 0.45 16.94
CA GLU A 42 -12.41 -0.64 17.83
C GLU A 42 -11.22 -1.42 18.40
#